data_AF-A0A7V6KTR9-F1
#
_entry.id   AF-A0A7V6KTR9-F1
#
_cell.length_a   1.000
_cell.length_b   1.000
_cell.length_c   1.000
_cell.angle_alpha   90.00
_cell.angle_beta   90.00
_cell.angle_gamma   90.00
#
_symmetry.space_group_name_H-M   'P 1'
#
loop_
_entity.id
_entity.type
_entity.pdbx_description
1 polymer ?
#
loop_
_entity_poly.entity_id
_entity_poly.type
_entity_poly.pdbx_seq_one_letter_code
_entity_poly.pdbx_strand_id
1 'polypeptide(L)'
;MKLVSILIIFVFLLSINLVHAKHIERVNTENQTTVQRYDQEFLEQMEKKVDNSQTFSITKATREDFIKAKNRYKDKLIRDTLNIRKVNGIIEIPMARPGYFSSVIFKDTLLDTDDSGIREYHYLGYFPDIECYLVSGTFWEYYECYLIDKNSGYRTTTWNRPFLSPNAKYFANLSMPYGLEGVPNGIQIWKVGDDCNDFDYLSKYLELDQQIWVPDEFYWETDNSLILKVVPIDQFWDENGSPNQNDFYYLRIRL
;
A
#
# COMPACT_ATOMS: atom_id res chain seq x y z
N MET A 1 -26.25 -8.07 -67.92
CA MET A 1 -25.02 -8.49 -67.22
C MET A 1 -24.56 -7.50 -66.12
N LYS A 2 -25.49 -6.83 -65.40
CA LYS A 2 -25.16 -5.88 -64.29
C LYS A 2 -25.80 -6.24 -62.94
N LEU A 3 -26.76 -7.18 -62.88
CA LEU A 3 -27.38 -7.60 -61.61
C LEU A 3 -26.58 -8.69 -60.85
N VAL A 4 -25.81 -9.52 -61.55
CA VAL A 4 -25.03 -10.60 -60.90
C VAL A 4 -23.83 -10.04 -60.11
N SER A 5 -23.26 -8.90 -60.52
CA SER A 5 -22.13 -8.27 -59.84
C SER A 5 -22.49 -7.56 -58.53
N ILE A 6 -23.74 -7.08 -58.38
CA ILE A 6 -24.17 -6.39 -57.14
C ILE A 6 -24.49 -7.40 -56.03
N LEU A 7 -25.03 -8.57 -56.38
CA LEU A 7 -25.34 -9.63 -55.40
C LEU A 7 -24.08 -10.27 -54.81
N ILE A 8 -23.00 -10.40 -55.60
CA ILE A 8 -21.72 -10.98 -55.14
C ILE A 8 -20.99 -10.02 -54.18
N ILE A 9 -21.04 -8.71 -54.42
CA ILE A 9 -20.44 -7.70 -53.53
C ILE A 9 -21.18 -7.63 -52.18
N PHE A 10 -22.51 -7.76 -52.19
CA PHE A 10 -23.31 -7.74 -50.96
C PHE A 10 -23.09 -8.98 -50.08
N VAL A 11 -22.93 -10.16 -50.68
CA VAL A 11 -22.61 -11.40 -49.95
C VAL A 11 -21.18 -11.37 -49.38
N PHE A 12 -20.23 -10.76 -50.08
CA PHE A 12 -18.85 -10.56 -49.59
C PHE A 12 -18.78 -9.55 -48.44
N LEU A 13 -19.57 -8.47 -48.46
CA LEU A 13 -19.60 -7.50 -47.36
C LEU A 13 -20.30 -8.04 -46.11
N LEU A 14 -21.34 -8.89 -46.26
CA LEU A 14 -21.95 -9.57 -45.12
C LEU A 14 -21.01 -10.60 -44.47
N SER A 15 -20.23 -11.33 -45.28
CA SER A 15 -19.29 -12.33 -44.74
C SER A 15 -18.11 -11.68 -44.02
N ILE A 16 -17.60 -10.54 -44.50
CA ILE A 16 -16.53 -9.79 -43.80
C ILE A 16 -17.03 -9.25 -42.44
N ASN A 17 -18.22 -8.66 -42.39
CA ASN A 17 -18.78 -8.17 -41.12
C ASN A 17 -19.05 -9.30 -40.11
N LEU A 18 -19.46 -10.48 -40.57
CA LEU A 18 -19.68 -11.64 -39.70
C LEU A 18 -18.36 -12.22 -39.16
N VAL A 19 -17.30 -12.22 -39.97
CA VAL A 19 -15.95 -12.63 -39.55
C VAL A 19 -15.35 -11.64 -38.55
N HIS A 20 -15.54 -10.33 -38.76
CA HIS A 20 -15.06 -9.30 -37.86
C HIS A 20 -15.78 -9.32 -36.50
N ALA A 21 -17.11 -9.49 -36.50
CA ALA A 21 -17.89 -9.65 -35.28
C ALA A 21 -17.48 -10.89 -34.47
N LYS A 22 -17.30 -12.04 -35.15
CA LYS A 22 -16.81 -13.27 -34.50
C LYS A 22 -15.38 -13.14 -33.97
N HIS A 23 -14.53 -12.34 -34.63
CA HIS A 23 -13.17 -12.10 -34.15
C HIS A 23 -13.16 -11.25 -32.89
N ILE A 24 -13.96 -10.18 -32.84
CA ILE A 24 -14.11 -9.31 -31.66
C ILE A 24 -14.70 -10.09 -30.47
N GLU A 25 -15.72 -10.91 -30.70
CA GLU A 25 -16.34 -11.74 -29.67
C GLU A 25 -15.35 -12.78 -29.12
N ARG A 26 -14.55 -13.39 -29.99
CA ARG A 26 -13.49 -14.33 -29.60
C ARG A 26 -12.38 -13.66 -28.79
N VAL A 27 -11.91 -12.48 -29.20
CA VAL A 27 -10.89 -11.71 -28.46
C VAL A 27 -11.40 -11.28 -27.08
N ASN A 28 -12.67 -10.84 -26.98
CA ASN A 28 -13.27 -10.49 -25.69
C ASN A 28 -13.42 -11.69 -24.76
N THR A 29 -13.78 -12.85 -25.31
CA THR A 29 -13.91 -14.10 -24.54
C THR A 29 -12.54 -14.61 -24.09
N GLU A 30 -11.52 -14.56 -24.96
CA GLU A 30 -10.15 -14.93 -24.63
C GLU A 30 -9.56 -14.00 -23.56
N ASN A 31 -9.81 -12.69 -23.61
CA ASN A 31 -9.42 -11.73 -22.58
C ASN A 31 -10.12 -12.00 -21.23
N GLN A 32 -11.44 -12.23 -21.23
CA GLN A 32 -12.18 -12.56 -20.00
C GLN A 32 -11.71 -13.87 -19.36
N THR A 33 -11.45 -14.89 -20.18
CA THR A 33 -10.97 -16.20 -19.71
C THR A 33 -9.55 -16.09 -19.15
N THR A 34 -8.73 -15.24 -19.77
CA THR A 34 -7.35 -14.99 -19.33
C THR A 34 -7.32 -14.26 -17.99
N VAL A 35 -8.12 -13.20 -17.82
CA VAL A 35 -8.27 -12.47 -16.54
C VAL A 35 -8.79 -13.39 -15.43
N GLN A 36 -9.80 -14.22 -15.71
CA GLN A 36 -10.34 -15.18 -14.74
C GLN A 36 -9.31 -16.26 -14.34
N ARG A 37 -8.45 -16.67 -15.27
CA ARG A 37 -7.40 -17.66 -15.01
C ARG A 37 -6.29 -17.08 -14.15
N TYR A 38 -5.83 -15.86 -14.45
CA TYR A 38 -4.86 -15.15 -13.60
C TYR A 38 -5.38 -14.95 -12.19
N ASP A 39 -6.66 -14.57 -12.07
CA ASP A 39 -7.34 -14.41 -10.80
C ASP A 39 -7.35 -15.70 -9.96
N GLN A 40 -7.52 -16.86 -10.59
CA GLN A 40 -7.60 -18.15 -9.90
C GLN A 40 -6.20 -18.68 -9.52
N GLU A 41 -5.25 -18.64 -10.44
CA GLU A 41 -3.85 -19.05 -10.18
C GLU A 41 -3.18 -18.13 -9.14
N PHE A 42 -3.59 -16.85 -9.08
CA PHE A 42 -3.18 -15.89 -8.05
C PHE A 42 -3.68 -16.28 -6.66
N LEU A 43 -4.99 -16.57 -6.54
CA LEU A 43 -5.60 -16.95 -5.25
C LEU A 43 -5.03 -18.26 -4.70
N GLU A 44 -4.80 -19.26 -5.55
CA GLU A 44 -4.19 -20.54 -5.15
C GLU A 44 -2.74 -20.39 -4.65
N GLN A 45 -1.99 -19.43 -5.20
CA GLN A 45 -0.64 -19.13 -4.74
C GLN A 45 -0.64 -18.34 -3.42
N MET A 46 -1.63 -17.47 -3.22
CA MET A 46 -1.81 -16.73 -1.96
C MET A 46 -2.20 -17.66 -0.81
N GLU A 47 -3.08 -18.64 -1.05
CA GLU A 47 -3.49 -19.62 -0.02
C GLU A 47 -2.33 -20.51 0.46
N LYS A 48 -1.34 -20.78 -0.40
CA LYS A 48 -0.21 -21.67 -0.07
C LYS A 48 0.90 -21.03 0.76
N LYS A 49 0.91 -19.70 0.95
CA LYS A 49 2.02 -18.97 1.63
C LYS A 49 1.71 -18.58 3.09
N VAL A 50 0.60 -19.03 3.67
CA VAL A 50 0.19 -18.69 5.05
C VAL A 50 0.99 -19.52 6.07
N ASP A 51 1.81 -18.85 6.88
CA ASP A 51 2.49 -19.44 8.05
C ASP A 51 1.50 -19.68 9.20
N ASN A 52 1.61 -20.84 9.83
CA ASN A 52 0.50 -21.55 10.51
C ASN A 52 0.19 -21.06 11.95
N SER A 53 0.43 -19.78 12.26
CA SER A 53 0.08 -19.19 13.57
C SER A 53 -0.67 -17.85 13.50
N GLN A 54 -0.80 -17.24 12.31
CA GLN A 54 -1.48 -15.96 12.11
C GLN A 54 -2.68 -16.14 11.18
N THR A 55 -3.89 -15.91 11.69
CA THR A 55 -5.13 -16.19 10.96
C THR A 55 -5.59 -14.96 10.18
N PHE A 56 -4.93 -14.68 9.05
CA PHE A 56 -5.44 -13.69 8.11
C PHE A 56 -6.07 -14.36 6.88
N SER A 57 -6.91 -13.62 6.16
CA SER A 57 -7.44 -14.06 4.86
C SER A 57 -7.41 -12.92 3.85
N ILE A 58 -7.20 -13.28 2.59
CA ILE A 58 -7.21 -12.34 1.47
C ILE A 58 -8.32 -12.77 0.52
N THR A 59 -9.22 -11.84 0.22
CA THR A 59 -10.37 -12.08 -0.66
C THR A 59 -10.52 -10.94 -1.65
N LYS A 60 -11.18 -11.17 -2.77
CA LYS A 60 -11.51 -10.07 -3.70
C LYS A 60 -12.47 -9.08 -3.04
N ALA A 61 -12.28 -7.81 -3.36
CA ALA A 61 -13.17 -6.70 -3.03
C ALA A 61 -13.61 -5.99 -4.30
N THR A 62 -14.56 -5.06 -4.15
CA THR A 62 -15.03 -4.23 -5.25
C THR A 62 -14.51 -2.80 -5.12
N ARG A 63 -14.57 -2.05 -6.23
CA ARG A 63 -14.29 -0.61 -6.22
C ARG A 63 -15.26 0.14 -5.30
N GLU A 64 -16.52 -0.28 -5.26
CA GLU A 64 -17.55 0.29 -4.38
C GLU A 64 -17.20 0.09 -2.91
N ASP A 65 -16.68 -1.09 -2.53
CA ASP A 65 -16.22 -1.36 -1.16
C ASP A 65 -15.05 -0.45 -0.80
N PHE A 66 -14.06 -0.33 -1.69
CA PHE A 66 -12.92 0.55 -1.49
C PHE A 66 -13.33 2.02 -1.29
N ILE A 67 -14.24 2.54 -2.13
CA ILE A 67 -14.74 3.91 -2.00
C ILE A 67 -15.50 4.09 -0.68
N LYS A 68 -16.30 3.10 -0.26
CA LYS A 68 -16.98 3.14 1.04
C LYS A 68 -16.00 3.18 2.20
N ALA A 69 -14.96 2.33 2.17
CA ALA A 69 -13.90 2.32 3.18
C ALA A 69 -13.16 3.68 3.22
N LYS A 70 -12.74 4.20 2.06
CA LYS A 70 -12.11 5.53 1.91
C LYS A 70 -12.93 6.66 2.52
N ASN A 71 -14.23 6.69 2.23
CA ASN A 71 -15.12 7.75 2.71
C ASN A 71 -15.38 7.68 4.23
N ARG A 72 -15.40 6.47 4.79
CA ARG A 72 -15.63 6.23 6.22
C ARG A 72 -14.36 6.43 7.04
N TYR A 73 -13.22 6.03 6.51
CA TYR A 73 -11.95 6.08 7.22
C TYR A 73 -11.62 7.50 7.68
N LYS A 74 -11.11 7.60 8.91
CA LYS A 74 -10.62 8.84 9.48
C LYS A 74 -9.21 8.58 9.98
N ASP A 75 -8.28 9.33 9.42
CA ASP A 75 -6.90 9.32 9.84
C ASP A 75 -6.80 9.79 11.30
N LYS A 76 -6.10 9.02 12.13
CA LYS A 76 -5.93 9.27 13.57
C LYS A 76 -4.67 10.10 13.88
N LEU A 77 -3.85 10.43 12.89
CA LEU A 77 -2.67 11.26 13.10
C LEU A 77 -3.07 12.71 13.41
N ILE A 78 -2.68 13.20 14.58
CA ILE A 78 -2.75 14.62 14.90
C ILE A 78 -1.50 15.30 14.34
N ARG A 79 -1.68 16.20 13.37
CA ARG A 79 -0.58 16.99 12.80
C ARG A 79 -0.33 18.22 13.66
N ASP A 80 0.40 18.04 14.75
CA ASP A 80 0.78 19.11 15.69
C ASP A 80 2.21 19.63 15.43
N THR A 81 2.60 19.72 14.16
CA THR A 81 3.96 20.05 13.71
C THR A 81 4.46 21.43 14.14
N LEU A 82 3.59 22.27 14.70
CA LEU A 82 3.97 23.55 15.30
C LEU A 82 4.55 23.40 16.71
N ASN A 83 4.26 22.30 17.41
CA ASN A 83 4.77 22.00 18.75
C ASN A 83 6.18 21.42 18.73
N ILE A 84 6.47 20.60 17.72
CA ILE A 84 7.78 19.97 17.52
C ILE A 84 8.30 20.43 16.16
N ARG A 85 9.23 21.38 16.20
CA ARG A 85 9.79 22.01 15.00
C ARG A 85 11.22 21.54 14.79
N LYS A 86 11.59 21.40 13.51
CA LYS A 86 12.99 21.25 13.11
C LYS A 86 13.70 22.60 13.28
N VAL A 87 14.80 22.63 14.04
CA VAL A 87 15.66 23.80 14.23
C VAL A 87 17.08 23.41 13.85
N ASN A 88 17.67 24.10 12.86
CA ASN A 88 19.03 23.83 12.37
C ASN A 88 19.28 22.36 12.02
N GLY A 89 18.33 21.72 11.32
CA GLY A 89 18.44 20.30 10.93
C GLY A 89 18.18 19.32 12.08
N ILE A 90 17.71 19.78 13.25
CA ILE A 90 17.49 18.93 14.42
C ILE A 90 16.01 18.93 14.80
N ILE A 91 15.43 17.74 14.94
CA ILE A 91 14.13 17.51 15.58
C ILE A 91 14.39 16.89 16.95
N GLU A 92 13.87 17.51 17.99
CA GLU A 92 13.93 17.01 19.36
C GLU A 92 12.53 16.61 19.81
N ILE A 93 12.30 15.30 20.00
CA ILE A 93 11.03 14.75 20.44
C ILE A 93 11.03 14.67 21.98
N PRO A 94 10.15 15.39 22.69
CA PRO A 94 10.12 15.39 24.15
C PRO A 94 9.52 14.11 24.71
N MET A 95 10.21 13.52 25.70
CA MET A 95 9.76 12.30 26.39
C MET A 95 8.96 12.64 27.65
N ALA A 96 7.93 11.84 27.96
CA ALA A 96 7.02 12.13 29.07
C ALA A 96 7.58 11.72 30.44
N ARG A 97 8.51 10.74 30.51
CA ARG A 97 8.99 10.18 31.78
C ARG A 97 10.19 10.94 32.37
N PRO A 98 10.08 11.53 33.58
CA PRO A 98 11.22 12.07 34.30
C PRO A 98 12.23 10.95 34.66
N GLY A 99 13.50 11.11 34.30
CA GLY A 99 14.59 10.18 34.66
C GLY A 99 15.06 9.22 33.56
N TYR A 100 14.41 9.23 32.38
CA TYR A 100 14.93 8.65 31.14
C TYR A 100 15.51 9.76 30.24
N PHE A 101 16.04 9.42 29.04
CA PHE A 101 16.46 10.43 28.06
C PHE A 101 15.42 11.54 27.95
N SER A 102 15.83 12.80 28.10
CA SER A 102 14.90 13.95 28.04
C SER A 102 14.21 14.07 26.68
N SER A 103 14.83 13.50 25.64
CA SER A 103 14.36 13.60 24.27
C SER A 103 14.94 12.51 23.37
N VAL A 104 14.23 12.19 22.28
CA VAL A 104 14.77 11.48 21.13
C VAL A 104 15.15 12.50 20.05
N ILE A 105 16.39 12.42 19.55
CA ILE A 105 16.94 13.38 18.59
C ILE A 105 17.01 12.76 17.20
N PHE A 106 16.54 13.50 16.20
CA PHE A 106 16.80 13.24 14.79
C PHE A 106 17.59 14.41 14.22
N LYS A 107 18.68 14.11 13.51
CA LYS A 107 19.58 15.12 12.98
C LYS A 107 19.82 14.87 11.49
N ASP A 108 19.47 15.86 10.69
CA ASP A 108 19.77 15.89 9.27
C ASP A 108 21.28 15.85 9.04
N THR A 109 21.69 15.18 7.96
CA THR A 109 23.09 15.00 7.58
C THR A 109 23.21 15.14 6.06
N LEU A 110 24.23 15.88 5.61
CA LEU A 110 24.54 16.03 4.18
C LEU A 110 23.37 16.52 3.31
N LEU A 111 22.60 17.49 3.82
CA LEU A 111 21.54 18.16 3.05
C LEU A 111 22.12 18.85 1.80
N ASP A 112 21.31 18.90 0.73
CA ASP A 112 21.64 19.55 -0.55
C ASP A 112 22.91 18.98 -1.22
N THR A 113 23.15 17.68 -1.07
CA THR A 113 24.26 16.94 -1.68
C THR A 113 23.76 15.70 -2.42
N ASP A 114 24.54 15.22 -3.40
CA ASP A 114 24.32 13.92 -4.07
C ASP A 114 25.00 12.76 -3.32
N ASP A 115 25.34 12.95 -2.03
CA ASP A 115 26.00 11.94 -1.22
C ASP A 115 24.99 10.90 -0.72
N SER A 116 25.33 9.61 -0.84
CA SER A 116 24.47 8.51 -0.37
C SER A 116 24.26 8.49 1.16
N GLY A 117 25.10 9.24 1.88
CA GLY A 117 24.98 9.56 3.29
C GLY A 117 23.93 10.61 3.64
N ILE A 118 23.16 11.15 2.69
CA ILE A 118 22.10 12.12 2.97
C ILE A 118 21.04 11.53 3.91
N ARG A 119 20.69 12.29 4.95
CA ARG A 119 19.65 11.95 5.93
C ARG A 119 18.81 13.20 6.15
N GLU A 120 17.53 13.15 5.84
CA GLU A 120 16.60 14.22 6.13
C GLU A 120 15.40 13.68 6.90
N TYR A 121 15.11 14.26 8.07
CA TYR A 121 14.02 13.80 8.92
C TYR A 121 12.88 14.82 8.98
N HIS A 122 11.63 14.38 9.02
CA HIS A 122 10.48 15.30 9.18
C HIS A 122 9.53 14.79 10.26
N TYR A 123 9.18 15.65 11.20
CA TYR A 123 8.13 15.34 12.18
C TYR A 123 6.77 15.46 11.51
N LEU A 124 5.98 14.38 11.54
CA LEU A 124 4.70 14.29 10.85
C LEU A 124 3.51 14.48 11.80
N GLY A 125 3.66 14.20 13.09
CA GLY A 125 2.60 14.36 14.09
C GLY A 125 2.63 13.29 15.18
N TYR A 126 1.51 13.14 15.86
CA TYR A 126 1.34 12.25 17.02
C TYR A 126 0.08 11.40 16.89
N PHE A 127 0.19 10.11 17.23
CA PHE A 127 -0.92 9.19 17.38
C PHE A 127 -1.28 9.04 18.87
N PRO A 128 -2.32 9.74 19.36
CA PRO A 128 -2.69 9.66 20.77
C PRO A 128 -3.18 8.27 21.17
N ASP A 129 -3.84 7.53 20.27
CA ASP A 129 -4.40 6.21 20.58
C ASP A 129 -3.33 5.15 20.93
N ILE A 130 -2.10 5.33 20.45
CA ILE A 130 -0.96 4.41 20.69
C ILE A 130 0.23 5.12 21.34
N GLU A 131 0.02 6.35 21.80
CA GLU A 131 1.01 7.23 22.41
C GLU A 131 2.35 7.36 21.65
N CYS A 132 2.33 7.31 20.32
CA CYS A 132 3.56 7.38 19.51
C CYS A 132 3.65 8.67 18.69
N TYR A 133 4.83 9.29 18.69
CA TYR A 133 5.19 10.31 17.71
C TYR A 133 5.55 9.67 16.37
N LEU A 134 5.33 10.37 15.27
CA LEU A 134 5.68 9.91 13.92
C LEU A 134 6.71 10.86 13.30
N VAL A 135 7.84 10.29 12.89
CA VAL A 135 8.90 10.98 12.14
C VAL A 135 9.16 10.20 10.85
N SER A 136 9.21 10.86 9.70
CA SER A 136 9.72 10.26 8.47
C SER A 136 11.21 10.51 8.30
N GLY A 137 11.90 9.60 7.63
CA GLY A 137 13.25 9.80 7.13
C GLY A 137 13.28 9.66 5.62
N THR A 138 13.97 10.57 4.96
CA THR A 138 14.30 10.53 3.53
C THR A 138 15.82 10.38 3.41
N PHE A 139 16.22 9.40 2.62
CA PHE A 139 17.59 8.96 2.43
C PHE A 139 17.86 8.87 0.94
N TRP A 140 19.12 8.63 0.56
CA TRP A 140 19.44 8.29 -0.82
C TRP A 140 18.66 7.04 -1.25
N GLU A 141 17.73 7.21 -2.20
CA GLU A 141 16.87 6.16 -2.79
C GLU A 141 16.04 5.35 -1.78
N TYR A 142 15.88 5.86 -0.56
CA TYR A 142 15.23 5.13 0.52
C TYR A 142 14.38 6.06 1.37
N TYR A 143 13.28 5.52 1.90
CA TYR A 143 12.33 6.22 2.75
C TYR A 143 11.84 5.25 3.82
N GLU A 144 11.71 5.74 5.04
CA GLU A 144 11.08 4.99 6.13
C GLU A 144 10.41 5.93 7.12
N CYS A 145 9.60 5.36 8.01
CA CYS A 145 8.95 6.10 9.08
C CYS A 145 9.25 5.45 10.44
N TYR A 146 9.31 6.29 11.46
CA TYR A 146 9.62 5.91 12.83
C TYR A 146 8.45 6.28 13.73
N LEU A 147 7.87 5.28 14.38
CA LEU A 147 7.00 5.45 15.54
C LEU A 147 7.88 5.51 16.78
N ILE A 148 7.80 6.62 17.52
CA ILE A 148 8.55 6.82 18.76
C ILE A 148 7.57 6.78 19.93
N ASP A 149 7.66 5.75 20.75
CA ASP A 149 6.88 5.66 21.98
C ASP A 149 7.20 6.84 22.90
N LYS A 150 6.17 7.57 23.32
CA LYS A 150 6.31 8.82 24.09
C LYS A 150 6.88 8.62 25.49
N ASN A 151 6.76 7.41 26.04
CA ASN A 151 7.13 7.11 27.43
C ASN A 151 8.56 6.57 27.55
N SER A 152 8.97 5.70 26.63
CA SER A 152 10.26 4.99 26.62
C SER A 152 11.25 5.56 25.61
N GLY A 153 10.77 6.24 24.56
CA GLY A 153 11.57 6.63 23.41
C GLY A 153 11.91 5.46 22.47
N TYR A 154 11.34 4.28 22.70
CA TYR A 154 11.54 3.13 21.82
C TYR A 154 11.07 3.45 20.39
N ARG A 155 11.85 2.97 19.42
CA ARG A 155 11.64 3.26 18.01
C ARG A 155 11.19 2.00 17.28
N THR A 156 10.01 2.09 16.65
CA THR A 156 9.54 1.09 15.69
C THR A 156 9.64 1.67 14.29
N THR A 157 10.40 0.99 13.42
CA THR A 157 10.57 1.37 12.01
C THR A 157 9.50 0.72 11.14
N THR A 158 8.95 1.50 10.21
CA THR A 158 7.90 1.11 9.26
C THR A 158 8.32 1.51 7.85
N TRP A 159 7.90 0.76 6.82
CA TRP A 159 8.31 1.05 5.43
C TRP A 159 7.83 2.42 4.97
N ASN A 160 6.63 2.82 5.40
CA ASN A 160 6.10 4.15 5.12
C ASN A 160 5.17 4.60 6.25
N ARG A 161 4.50 5.74 6.05
CA ARG A 161 3.56 6.32 7.00
C ARG A 161 2.48 5.29 7.39
N PRO A 162 2.34 4.97 8.69
CA PRO A 162 1.31 4.07 9.16
C PRO A 162 -0.06 4.75 9.25
N PHE A 163 -1.10 3.94 9.12
CA PHE A 163 -2.50 4.30 9.32
C PHE A 163 -3.12 3.33 10.32
N LEU A 164 -3.62 3.86 11.44
CA LEU A 164 -4.25 3.07 12.49
C LEU A 164 -5.61 2.51 12.04
N SER A 165 -5.95 1.31 12.48
CA SER A 165 -7.31 0.77 12.43
C SER A 165 -8.26 1.65 13.26
N PRO A 166 -9.59 1.59 13.04
CA PRO A 166 -10.53 2.44 13.75
C PRO A 166 -10.49 2.31 15.29
N ASN A 167 -10.23 1.10 15.81
CA ASN A 167 -9.99 0.84 17.24
C ASN A 167 -8.52 0.95 17.68
N ALA A 168 -7.61 1.30 16.78
CA ALA A 168 -6.16 1.42 17.01
C ALA A 168 -5.46 0.15 17.55
N LYS A 169 -6.07 -1.04 17.39
CA LYS A 169 -5.44 -2.32 17.74
C LYS A 169 -4.50 -2.84 16.66
N TYR A 170 -4.55 -2.25 15.48
CA TYR A 170 -3.63 -2.51 14.38
C TYR A 170 -3.22 -1.22 13.70
N PHE A 171 -2.10 -1.27 12.99
CA PHE A 171 -1.77 -0.26 12.00
C PHE A 171 -1.12 -0.90 10.79
N ALA A 172 -1.26 -0.24 9.64
CA ALA A 172 -0.68 -0.73 8.40
C ALA A 172 0.02 0.37 7.63
N ASN A 173 0.97 -0.01 6.79
CA ASN A 173 1.64 0.88 5.84
C ASN A 173 1.96 0.11 4.56
N LEU A 174 2.01 0.84 3.44
CA LEU A 174 2.37 0.30 2.14
C LEU A 174 3.83 0.60 1.82
N SER A 175 4.43 -0.24 1.00
CA SER A 175 5.62 0.11 0.23
C SER A 175 5.28 0.06 -1.25
N MET A 176 5.38 1.22 -1.91
CA MET A 176 5.05 1.47 -3.32
C MET A 176 6.23 1.51 -4.32
N PRO A 177 7.53 1.57 -3.95
CA PRO A 177 8.61 1.65 -4.94
C PRO A 177 8.90 0.29 -5.59
N TYR A 178 8.03 -0.14 -6.50
CA TYR A 178 8.33 -1.28 -7.35
C TYR A 178 9.47 -0.94 -8.32
N GLY A 179 10.54 -1.73 -8.32
CA GLY A 179 11.66 -1.61 -9.25
C GLY A 179 12.96 -1.02 -8.67
N LEU A 180 12.98 -0.63 -7.39
CA LEU A 180 14.21 -0.27 -6.68
C LEU A 180 14.74 -1.47 -5.89
N GLU A 181 16.04 -1.75 -6.03
CA GLU A 181 16.66 -2.89 -5.36
C GLU A 181 16.58 -2.74 -3.82
N GLY A 182 16.15 -3.80 -3.14
CA GLY A 182 16.07 -3.84 -1.67
C GLY A 182 14.87 -3.11 -1.05
N VAL A 183 13.97 -2.52 -1.86
CA VAL A 183 12.75 -1.89 -1.35
C VAL A 183 11.60 -2.90 -1.33
N PRO A 184 10.88 -3.07 -0.20
CA PRO A 184 9.76 -3.99 -0.12
C PRO A 184 8.64 -3.63 -1.09
N ASN A 185 7.85 -4.60 -1.54
CA ASN A 185 6.67 -4.37 -2.36
C ASN A 185 5.42 -5.05 -1.75
N GLY A 186 4.55 -4.23 -1.16
CA GLY A 186 3.28 -4.70 -0.61
C GLY A 186 2.85 -3.96 0.66
N ILE A 187 2.40 -4.71 1.67
CA ILE A 187 1.83 -4.16 2.90
C ILE A 187 2.48 -4.76 4.14
N GLN A 188 2.72 -3.91 5.13
CA GLN A 188 3.12 -4.29 6.47
C GLN A 188 1.98 -3.94 7.44
N ILE A 189 1.57 -4.89 8.27
CA ILE A 189 0.55 -4.75 9.31
C ILE A 189 1.18 -5.10 10.65
N TRP A 190 0.91 -4.27 11.65
CA TRP A 190 1.37 -4.42 13.00
C TRP A 190 0.19 -4.51 13.94
N LYS A 191 0.38 -5.25 15.04
CA LYS A 191 -0.52 -5.32 16.17
C LYS A 191 -0.04 -4.36 17.25
N VAL A 192 -1.01 -3.73 17.90
CA VAL A 192 -0.82 -2.90 19.09
C VAL A 192 -1.29 -3.72 20.30
N GLY A 193 -0.38 -3.94 21.24
CA GLY A 193 -0.60 -4.64 22.48
C GLY A 193 -1.49 -3.86 23.45
N ASP A 194 -1.79 -4.48 24.58
CA ASP A 194 -2.65 -3.86 25.60
C ASP A 194 -1.85 -3.03 26.62
N ASP A 195 -0.56 -3.33 26.82
CA ASP A 195 0.33 -2.61 27.74
C ASP A 195 1.49 -1.97 26.97
N CYS A 196 1.57 -0.64 27.01
CA CYS A 196 2.65 0.13 26.38
C CYS A 196 4.02 -0.04 27.05
N ASN A 197 4.08 -0.69 28.23
CA ASN A 197 5.33 -1.04 28.88
C ASN A 197 5.86 -2.42 28.45
N ASP A 198 5.12 -3.17 27.64
CA ASP A 198 5.57 -4.45 27.10
C ASP A 198 6.53 -4.23 25.93
N PHE A 199 7.57 -5.06 25.84
CA PHE A 199 8.54 -5.02 24.73
C PHE A 199 7.88 -5.34 23.39
N ASP A 200 6.80 -6.13 23.40
CA ASP A 200 6.03 -6.49 22.21
C ASP A 200 4.80 -5.60 21.97
N TYR A 201 4.75 -4.41 22.62
CA TYR A 201 3.64 -3.47 22.47
C TYR A 201 3.32 -3.14 21.01
N LEU A 202 4.34 -2.87 20.19
CA LEU A 202 4.19 -2.80 18.75
C LEU A 202 4.91 -4.00 18.13
N SER A 203 4.13 -4.98 17.68
CA SER A 203 4.66 -6.23 17.10
C SER A 203 4.16 -6.44 15.67
N LYS A 204 5.02 -6.94 14.80
CA LYS A 204 4.68 -7.19 13.40
C LYS A 204 3.65 -8.33 13.33
N TYR A 205 2.50 -8.08 12.68
CA TYR A 205 1.41 -9.05 12.54
C TYR A 205 1.40 -9.74 11.17
N LEU A 206 1.61 -8.97 10.10
CA LEU A 206 1.67 -9.48 8.74
C LEU A 206 2.65 -8.65 7.93
N GLU A 207 3.45 -9.29 7.10
CA GLU A 207 4.29 -8.62 6.12
C GLU A 207 4.18 -9.35 4.79
N LEU A 208 3.57 -8.68 3.81
CA LEU A 208 3.50 -9.15 2.45
C LEU A 208 4.51 -8.36 1.64
N ASP A 209 5.71 -8.91 1.51
CA ASP A 209 6.71 -8.50 0.53
C ASP A 209 6.69 -9.52 -0.62
N GLN A 210 6.20 -9.10 -1.77
CA GLN A 210 5.84 -10.00 -2.88
C GLN A 210 6.00 -9.31 -4.24
N GLN A 211 5.96 -10.09 -5.33
CA GLN A 211 6.27 -9.63 -6.70
C GLN A 211 5.16 -10.00 -7.70
N ILE A 212 3.91 -9.95 -7.25
CA ILE A 212 2.71 -10.28 -8.01
C ILE A 212 1.89 -9.02 -8.34
N TRP A 213 1.82 -8.08 -7.39
CA TRP A 213 1.12 -6.81 -7.56
C TRP A 213 1.85 -5.65 -6.92
N VAL A 214 1.57 -4.45 -7.38
CA VAL A 214 2.05 -3.20 -6.77
C VAL A 214 0.89 -2.54 -6.02
N PRO A 215 1.05 -2.21 -4.72
CA PRO A 215 0.04 -1.45 -4.00
C PRO A 215 0.03 0.02 -4.43
N ASP A 216 -1.17 0.61 -4.46
CA ASP A 216 -1.38 2.03 -4.75
C ASP A 216 -1.94 2.77 -3.54
N GLU A 217 -3.07 2.29 -3.01
CA GLU A 217 -3.73 2.88 -1.85
C GLU A 217 -4.38 1.79 -1.00
N PHE A 218 -4.64 2.10 0.28
CA PHE A 218 -5.48 1.26 1.11
C PHE A 218 -6.29 2.08 2.12
N TYR A 219 -7.39 1.49 2.59
CA TYR A 219 -8.16 2.05 3.70
C TYR A 219 -8.67 0.94 4.61
N TRP A 220 -8.67 1.19 5.92
CA TRP A 220 -9.36 0.33 6.86
C TRP A 220 -10.87 0.37 6.60
N GLU A 221 -11.46 -0.81 6.43
CA GLU A 221 -12.90 -1.02 6.26
C GLU A 221 -13.57 -1.22 7.62
N THR A 222 -12.92 -1.97 8.51
CA THR A 222 -13.35 -2.25 9.89
C THR A 222 -12.15 -2.24 10.83
N ASP A 223 -12.37 -2.57 12.11
CA ASP A 223 -11.34 -2.79 13.12
C ASP A 223 -10.31 -3.87 12.75
N ASN A 224 -10.73 -4.86 11.95
CA ASN A 224 -9.95 -6.06 11.63
C ASN A 224 -9.91 -6.31 10.11
N SER A 225 -10.29 -5.34 9.28
CA SER A 225 -10.19 -5.50 7.83
C SER A 225 -9.82 -4.21 7.13
N LEU A 226 -9.05 -4.35 6.06
CA LEU A 226 -8.68 -3.26 5.16
C LEU A 226 -8.87 -3.69 3.71
N ILE A 227 -9.02 -2.70 2.83
CA ILE A 227 -9.11 -2.90 1.39
C ILE A 227 -7.92 -2.21 0.74
N LEU A 228 -7.15 -2.99 -0.02
CA LEU A 228 -6.07 -2.55 -0.89
C LEU A 228 -6.60 -2.29 -2.29
N LYS A 229 -6.10 -1.24 -2.93
CA LYS A 229 -6.16 -0.99 -4.37
C LYS A 229 -4.77 -1.33 -4.93
N VAL A 230 -4.71 -2.27 -5.87
CA VAL A 230 -3.46 -2.84 -6.38
C VAL A 230 -3.52 -2.99 -7.90
N VAL A 231 -2.34 -3.08 -8.54
CA VAL A 231 -2.19 -3.35 -9.99
C VAL A 231 -1.33 -4.60 -10.18
N PRO A 232 -1.63 -5.50 -11.13
CA PRO A 232 -0.72 -6.58 -11.49
C PRO A 232 0.65 -6.04 -11.90
N ILE A 233 1.73 -6.70 -11.51
CA ILE A 233 3.09 -6.18 -11.79
C ILE A 233 3.36 -6.03 -13.29
N ASP A 234 2.82 -6.94 -14.12
CA ASP A 234 2.94 -6.92 -15.58
C ASP A 234 2.13 -5.81 -16.26
N GLN A 235 1.24 -5.14 -15.52
CA GLN A 235 0.40 -4.03 -15.97
C GLN A 235 0.76 -2.71 -15.28
N PHE A 236 1.77 -2.70 -14.40
CA PHE A 236 2.09 -1.52 -13.60
C PHE A 236 2.64 -0.36 -14.45
N TRP A 237 3.43 -0.67 -15.48
CA TRP A 237 3.97 0.31 -16.42
C TRP A 237 3.19 0.25 -17.74
N ASP A 238 2.41 1.28 -18.06
CA ASP A 238 1.90 1.48 -19.42
C ASP A 238 2.98 2.04 -20.37
N GLU A 239 2.66 2.19 -21.66
CA GLU A 239 3.57 2.73 -22.68
C GLU A 239 4.11 4.15 -22.35
N ASN A 240 3.45 4.86 -21.42
CA ASN A 240 3.82 6.20 -20.93
C ASN A 240 4.44 6.18 -19.52
N GLY A 241 4.68 5.00 -18.94
CA GLY A 241 5.21 4.85 -17.59
C GLY A 241 4.23 5.22 -16.48
N SER A 242 2.92 5.08 -16.72
CA SER A 242 1.87 5.35 -15.72
C SER A 242 0.97 4.12 -15.51
N PRO A 243 0.40 3.92 -14.30
CA PRO A 243 -0.62 2.89 -14.10
C PRO A 243 -1.94 3.29 -14.76
N ASN A 244 -2.54 2.40 -15.56
CA ASN A 244 -3.86 2.61 -16.13
C ASN A 244 -4.96 2.39 -15.07
N GLN A 245 -5.91 3.33 -14.97
CA GLN A 245 -6.96 3.29 -13.96
C GLN A 245 -7.94 2.10 -14.09
N ASN A 246 -7.98 1.45 -15.25
CA ASN A 246 -8.82 0.27 -15.48
C ASN A 246 -8.17 -1.04 -15.01
N ASP A 247 -6.87 -1.03 -14.71
CA ASP A 247 -6.09 -2.23 -14.40
C ASP A 247 -6.02 -2.48 -12.88
N PHE A 248 -6.65 -1.60 -12.09
CA PHE A 248 -6.76 -1.76 -10.65
C PHE A 248 -7.77 -2.85 -10.27
N TYR A 249 -7.35 -3.73 -9.39
CA TYR A 249 -8.23 -4.63 -8.64
C TYR A 249 -8.11 -4.38 -7.14
N TYR A 250 -9.07 -4.93 -6.41
CA TYR A 250 -9.24 -4.63 -4.99
C TYR A 250 -9.16 -5.92 -4.18
N LEU A 251 -8.32 -5.89 -3.15
CA LEU A 251 -8.11 -7.01 -2.24
C LEU A 251 -8.55 -6.60 -0.84
N ARG A 252 -9.31 -7.45 -0.17
CA ARG A 252 -9.66 -7.30 1.23
C ARG A 252 -8.83 -8.24 2.07
N ILE A 253 -8.09 -7.68 3.01
CA ILE A 253 -7.38 -8.42 4.05
C ILE A 253 -8.25 -8.40 5.32
N ARG A 254 -8.51 -9.57 5.89
CA ARG A 254 -9.11 -9.71 7.23
C ARG A 254 -8.08 -10.31 8.18
N LEU A 255 -7.99 -9.75 9.39
CA LEU A 255 -7.01 -10.06 10.43
C LEU A 255 -7.59 -10.91 11.55
#